data_AF-A0A3S9PBQ0-F1
#
_entry.id   AF-A0A3S9PBQ0-F1
#
_cell.length_a   1.000
_cell.length_b   1.000
_cell.length_c   1.000
_cell.angle_alpha   90.00
_cell.angle_beta   90.00
_cell.angle_gamma   90.00
#
_symmetry.space_group_name_H-M   'P 1'
#
loop_
_entity.id
_entity.type
_entity.pdbx_description
1 polymer ?
#
loop_
_entity_poly.entity_id
_entity_poly.type
_entity_poly.pdbx_seq_one_letter_code
_entity_poly.pdbx_strand_id
1 'polypeptide(L)'
;MTALDTAYDYDHFASHRTLRGVVGDLLPQFSISTKIGYFPDGHDLDPVRLRRAAERAAEDLGRVPNTLLLHNPEASGTYPLILGKVEI
;
A
#
# COMPACT_ATOMS: atom_id res chain seq x y z
N MET A 1 -0.48 23.20 -1.74
CA MET A 1 -0.92 21.87 -1.25
C MET A 1 0.24 20.90 -1.44
N THR A 2 0.69 20.21 -0.40
CA THR A 2 1.88 19.33 -0.42
C THR A 2 1.58 17.89 0.01
N ALA A 3 0.31 17.53 0.15
CA ALA A 3 -0.12 16.15 0.40
C ALA A 3 -0.48 15.48 -0.92
N LEU A 4 0.09 14.29 -1.18
CA LEU A 4 -0.20 13.46 -2.35
C LEU A 4 -0.71 12.11 -1.87
N ASP A 5 -1.87 11.70 -2.37
CA ASP A 5 -2.40 10.36 -2.18
C ASP A 5 -2.28 9.57 -3.48
N THR A 6 -1.80 8.34 -3.37
CA THR A 6 -1.70 7.37 -4.47
C THR A 6 -2.10 5.98 -3.95
N ALA A 7 -2.03 4.98 -4.82
CA ALA A 7 -2.19 3.57 -4.46
C ALA A 7 -1.45 2.72 -5.50
N TYR A 8 -1.05 1.51 -5.11
CA TYR A 8 -0.35 0.61 -6.03
C TYR A 8 -1.24 0.26 -7.23
N ASP A 9 -2.53 0.03 -7.03
CA ASP A 9 -3.51 -0.40 -8.03
C ASP A 9 -3.95 0.68 -9.02
N TYR A 10 -3.56 1.94 -8.79
CA TYR A 10 -3.83 3.03 -9.73
C TYR A 10 -2.95 2.90 -10.98
N ASP A 11 -3.48 3.36 -12.13
CA ASP A 11 -2.75 3.35 -13.41
C ASP A 11 -2.20 1.95 -13.75
N HIS A 12 -3.04 0.92 -13.68
CA HIS A 12 -2.66 -0.46 -13.98
C HIS A 12 -1.39 -0.96 -13.27
N PHE A 13 -1.25 -0.66 -11.97
CA PHE A 13 -0.06 -1.03 -11.20
C PHE A 13 1.23 -0.28 -11.56
N ALA A 14 1.09 0.93 -12.12
CA ALA A 14 2.21 1.77 -12.53
C ALA A 14 2.30 3.11 -11.78
N SER A 15 1.27 3.54 -11.05
CA SER A 15 1.18 4.91 -10.52
C SER A 15 2.42 5.36 -9.73
N HIS A 16 3.00 4.51 -8.87
CA HIS A 16 4.23 4.87 -8.13
C HIS A 16 5.42 5.15 -9.04
N ARG A 17 5.65 4.29 -10.04
CA ARG A 17 6.74 4.45 -11.01
C ARG A 17 6.51 5.65 -11.93
N THR A 18 5.26 5.85 -12.36
CA THR A 18 4.85 7.01 -13.14
C THR A 18 5.09 8.29 -12.36
N LEU A 19 4.66 8.34 -11.09
CA LEU A 19 4.85 9.49 -10.22
C LEU A 19 6.33 9.80 -10.04
N ARG A 20 7.15 8.79 -9.73
CA ARG A 20 8.61 8.95 -9.65
C ARG A 20 9.23 9.44 -10.95
N GLY A 21 8.78 8.94 -12.09
CA GLY A 21 9.28 9.34 -13.41
C GLY A 21 8.98 10.81 -13.74
N VAL A 22 7.81 11.33 -13.33
CA VAL A 22 7.39 12.70 -13.64
C VAL A 22 7.93 13.72 -12.65
N VAL A 23 7.95 13.41 -11.35
CA VAL A 23 8.25 14.38 -10.27
C VAL A 23 9.44 13.99 -9.39
N GLY A 24 10.34 13.12 -9.88
CA GLY A 24 11.44 12.48 -9.13
C GLY A 24 12.12 13.34 -8.07
N ASP A 25 12.76 14.43 -8.47
CA ASP A 25 13.52 15.30 -7.54
C ASP A 25 12.62 16.17 -6.64
N LEU A 26 11.34 16.30 -6.98
CA LEU A 26 10.36 17.05 -6.20
C LEU A 26 9.62 16.16 -5.18
N LEU A 27 9.64 14.84 -5.34
CA LEU A 27 8.97 13.90 -4.43
C LEU A 27 9.32 14.10 -2.94
N PRO A 28 10.55 14.45 -2.55
CA PRO A 28 10.87 14.74 -1.15
C PRO A 28 10.11 15.94 -0.55
N GLN A 29 9.54 16.83 -1.38
CA GLN A 29 8.79 18.01 -0.93
C GLN A 29 7.33 17.69 -0.56
N PHE A 30 6.87 16.47 -0.84
CA PHE A 30 5.49 16.05 -0.58
C PHE A 30 5.39 15.09 0.60
N SER A 31 4.28 15.18 1.33
CA SER A 31 3.82 14.11 2.21
C SER A 31 3.02 13.11 1.39
N ILE A 32 3.48 11.86 1.30
CA ILE A 32 2.90 10.83 0.42
C ILE A 32 2.16 9.80 1.27
N SER A 33 0.87 9.62 1.00
CA SER A 33 0.10 8.44 1.41
C SER A 33 -0.03 7.45 0.25
N THR A 34 0.06 6.17 0.56
CA THR A 34 -0.26 5.10 -0.40
C THR A 34 -1.05 3.98 0.26
N LYS A 35 -1.76 3.21 -0.56
CA LYS A 35 -2.56 2.06 -0.14
C LYS A 35 -1.89 0.75 -0.53
N ILE A 36 -2.02 -0.25 0.34
CA ILE A 36 -1.58 -1.63 0.15
C ILE A 36 -2.72 -2.59 0.48
N GLY A 37 -2.65 -3.84 0.03
CA GLY A 37 -3.68 -4.86 0.30
C GLY A 37 -4.62 -5.13 -0.88
N TYR A 38 -4.46 -4.43 -2.01
CA TYR A 38 -5.04 -4.81 -3.31
C TYR A 38 -3.93 -5.28 -4.26
N PHE A 39 -4.10 -6.47 -4.80
CA PHE A 39 -3.15 -7.15 -5.66
C PHE A 39 -3.82 -7.57 -6.98
N PRO A 40 -3.05 -7.95 -8.03
CA PRO A 40 -3.62 -8.37 -9.31
C PRO A 40 -4.61 -9.55 -9.23
N ASP A 41 -4.48 -10.38 -8.21
CA ASP A 41 -5.31 -11.54 -7.87
C ASP A 41 -6.39 -11.24 -6.82
N GLY A 42 -6.49 -10.01 -6.31
CA GLY A 42 -7.54 -9.56 -5.40
C GLY A 42 -7.03 -8.94 -4.08
N HIS A 43 -7.94 -8.79 -3.12
CA HIS A 43 -7.64 -8.27 -1.79
C HIS A 43 -7.06 -9.35 -0.86
N ASP A 44 -6.04 -9.01 -0.08
CA ASP A 44 -5.35 -9.94 0.83
C ASP A 44 -4.73 -9.16 2.02
N LEU A 45 -4.83 -9.69 3.24
CA LEU A 45 -4.26 -9.10 4.46
C LEU A 45 -3.16 -9.96 5.10
N ASP A 46 -2.64 -10.96 4.38
CA ASP A 46 -1.50 -11.74 4.86
C ASP A 46 -0.34 -10.79 5.25
N PRO A 47 0.15 -10.86 6.50
CA PRO A 47 1.13 -9.89 6.98
C PRO A 47 2.44 -9.89 6.19
N VAL A 48 2.88 -11.06 5.69
CA VAL A 48 4.11 -11.17 4.89
C VAL A 48 3.90 -10.49 3.53
N ARG A 49 2.73 -10.70 2.94
CA ARG A 49 2.34 -10.10 1.67
C ARG A 49 2.20 -8.58 1.76
N LEU A 50 1.54 -8.08 2.81
CA LEU A 50 1.42 -6.64 3.07
C LEU A 50 2.77 -5.97 3.27
N ARG A 51 3.68 -6.61 4.02
CA ARG A 51 5.04 -6.12 4.21
C ARG A 51 5.80 -6.02 2.88
N ARG A 52 5.73 -7.05 2.03
CA ARG A 52 6.34 -7.02 0.70
C ARG A 52 5.74 -5.92 -0.18
N ALA A 53 4.43 -5.68 -0.08
CA ALA A 53 3.77 -4.58 -0.78
C ALA A 53 4.28 -3.20 -0.32
N ALA A 54 4.49 -3.03 0.98
CA ALA A 54 5.06 -1.80 1.55
C ALA A 54 6.51 -1.56 1.10
N GLU A 55 7.35 -2.60 1.12
CA GLU A 55 8.72 -2.56 0.63
C GLU A 55 8.75 -2.17 -0.86
N ARG A 56 7.90 -2.82 -1.67
CA ARG A 56 7.77 -2.51 -3.09
C ARG A 56 7.29 -1.09 -3.37
N ALA A 57 6.34 -0.57 -2.58
CA ALA A 57 5.87 0.81 -2.72
C ALA A 57 7.02 1.81 -2.49
N ALA A 58 7.90 1.55 -1.52
CA ALA A 58 9.07 2.40 -1.28
C ALA A 58 10.07 2.35 -2.44
N GLU A 59 10.30 1.17 -3.02
CA GLU A 59 11.17 1.00 -4.19
C GLU A 59 10.61 1.74 -5.42
N ASP A 60 9.33 1.56 -5.73
CA ASP A 60 8.70 2.16 -6.92
C ASP A 60 8.59 3.69 -6.79
N LEU A 61 8.32 4.21 -5.59
CA LEU A 61 8.36 5.65 -5.30
C LEU A 61 9.78 6.21 -5.22
N GLY A 62 10.79 5.36 -5.01
CA GLY A 62 12.18 5.78 -4.75
C GLY A 62 12.38 6.41 -3.37
N ARG A 63 11.40 6.30 -2.47
CA ARG A 63 11.45 6.76 -1.07
C ARG A 63 10.35 6.10 -0.25
N VAL A 64 10.54 6.05 1.07
CA VAL A 64 9.51 5.58 2.01
C VAL A 64 8.34 6.57 2.02
N PRO A 65 7.07 6.10 1.81
CA PRO A 65 5.89 6.94 1.95
C PRO A 65 5.69 7.35 3.42
N ASN A 66 5.05 8.50 3.65
CA ASN A 66 4.76 9.01 4.99
C ASN A 66 3.66 8.19 5.68
N THR A 67 2.71 7.68 4.91
CA THR A 67 1.57 6.91 5.43
C THR A 67 1.27 5.72 4.54
N LEU A 68 1.09 4.55 5.17
CA LEU A 68 0.54 3.36 4.54
C LEU A 68 -0.90 3.14 5.02
N LEU A 69 -1.81 2.92 4.08
CA LEU A 69 -3.22 2.64 4.33
C LEU A 69 -3.55 1.22 3.82
N LEU A 70 -4.47 0.53 4.50
CA LEU A 70 -5.04 -0.71 3.96
C LEU A 70 -6.15 -0.37 2.96
N HIS A 71 -6.09 -0.95 1.78
CA HIS A 71 -7.09 -0.74 0.74
C HIS A 71 -8.26 -1.71 0.92
N ASN A 72 -9.40 -1.16 1.36
CA ASN A 72 -10.67 -1.86 1.57
C ASN A 72 -10.48 -3.24 2.25
N PRO A 73 -9.92 -3.28 3.48
CA PRO A 73 -9.63 -4.53 4.17
C PRO A 73 -10.87 -5.43 4.33
N GLU A 74 -12.08 -4.86 4.34
CA GLU A 74 -13.35 -5.57 4.36
C GLU A 74 -13.61 -6.46 3.13
N ALA A 75 -12.93 -6.18 2.00
CA ALA A 75 -13.00 -6.99 0.78
C ALA A 75 -12.02 -8.16 0.81
N SER A 76 -11.06 -8.16 1.75
CA SER A 76 -10.25 -9.34 2.02
C SER A 76 -11.12 -10.29 2.83
N GLY A 77 -11.41 -11.46 2.27
CA GLY A 77 -12.25 -12.45 2.95
C GLY A 77 -11.82 -12.65 4.40
N THR A 78 -12.78 -12.86 5.30
CA THR A 78 -12.50 -13.07 6.72
C THR A 78 -11.57 -14.27 6.86
N TYR A 79 -10.32 -14.05 7.28
CA TYR A 79 -9.54 -15.14 7.85
C TYR A 79 -10.39 -15.69 9.00
N PRO A 80 -10.54 -17.02 9.13
CA PRO A 80 -11.02 -17.54 10.40
C PRO A 80 -10.06 -17.00 11.44
N LEU A 81 -10.58 -16.15 12.33
CA LEU A 81 -9.93 -15.90 13.60
C LEU A 81 -9.55 -17.29 14.10
N ILE A 82 -8.25 -17.57 14.22
CA ILE A 82 -7.82 -18.62 15.11
C ILE A 82 -8.25 -18.10 16.48
N LEU A 83 -9.50 -18.37 16.83
CA LEU A 83 -10.06 -18.27 18.15
C LEU A 83 -9.27 -19.28 18.98
N GLY A 84 -8.09 -18.85 19.43
CA GLY A 84 -7.64 -19.25 20.75
C GLY A 84 -8.75 -18.82 21.68
N LYS A 85 -9.61 -19.78 22.04
CA LYS A 85 -10.55 -19.62 23.15
C LYS A 85 -9.72 -19.20 24.36
N VAL A 86 -9.80 -17.92 24.72
CA VAL A 86 -9.59 -17.54 26.10
C VAL A 86 -10.95 -17.70 26.74
N GLU A 87 -11.16 -18.86 27.36
CA GLU A 87 -12.23 -19.02 28.34
C GLU A 87 -11.90 -18.12 29.53
N ILE A 88 -12.86 -17.28 29.93
CA ILE A 88 -12.90 -16.64 31.25
C ILE A 88 -13.68 -17.58 32.16
#